data_AF-A0A124FBG3-F1
#
_entry.id   AF-A0A124FBG3-F1
#
_cell.length_a   1.000
_cell.length_b   1.000
_cell.length_c   1.000
_cell.angle_alpha   90.00
_cell.angle_beta   90.00
_cell.angle_gamma   90.00
#
_symmetry.space_group_name_H-M   'P 1'
#
loop_
_entity.id
_entity.type
_entity.pdbx_description
1 polymer ?
#
loop_
_entity_poly.entity_id
_entity_poly.type
_entity_poly.pdbx_seq_one_letter_code
_entity_poly.pdbx_strand_id
1 'polypeptide(L)'
;MVEEEILSVLEESGALSSKEIELELRKRGYNIRARTIRYHLKKLEERGLVRKTATEKPNLLKKAKRNSREKVLSKGWGSSRRE
;
A
#
# COMPACT_ATOMS: atom_id res chain seq x y z
N MET A 1 -5.07 -2.88 6.98
CA MET A 1 -5.61 -3.26 5.64
C MET A 1 -4.50 -3.87 4.79
N VAL A 2 -4.79 -4.71 3.79
CA VAL A 2 -3.78 -5.34 2.90
C VAL A 2 -2.79 -4.34 2.29
N GLU A 3 -3.26 -3.13 1.97
CA GLU A 3 -2.45 -2.06 1.39
C GLU A 3 -1.34 -1.56 2.33
N GLU A 4 -1.60 -1.51 3.64
CA GLU A 4 -0.61 -1.09 4.65
C GLU A 4 0.49 -2.13 4.80
N GLU A 5 0.15 -3.42 4.73
CA GLU A 5 1.12 -4.52 4.79
C GLU A 5 2.01 -4.54 3.55
N ILE A 6 1.45 -4.29 2.35
CA ILE A 6 2.24 -4.16 1.12
C ILE A 6 3.23 -2.99 1.25
N LEU A 7 2.80 -1.85 1.81
CA LEU A 7 3.67 -0.72 2.04
C LEU A 7 4.76 -1.02 3.08
N SER A 8 4.42 -1.70 4.19
CA SER A 8 5.40 -2.14 5.20
C SER A 8 6.46 -3.07 4.60
N VAL A 9 6.06 -4.05 3.79
CA VAL A 9 6.98 -4.96 3.09
C VAL A 9 7.92 -4.18 2.18
N LEU A 10 7.38 -3.23 1.40
CA LEU A 10 8.20 -2.38 0.52
C LEU A 10 9.12 -1.43 1.32
N GLU A 11 8.74 -1.03 2.54
CA GLU A 11 9.53 -0.14 3.38
C GLU A 11 10.73 -0.86 3.99
N GLU A 12 10.53 -2.10 4.42
CA GLU A 12 11.60 -2.92 4.98
C GLU A 12 12.52 -3.52 3.91
N SER A 13 11.94 -4.07 2.84
CA SER A 13 12.68 -4.85 1.83
C SER A 13 13.04 -4.04 0.58
N GLY A 14 12.50 -2.82 0.42
CA GLY A 14 12.70 -2.00 -0.75
C GLY A 14 11.91 -2.48 -1.98
N ALA A 15 12.51 -2.31 -3.16
CA ALA A 15 11.81 -2.55 -4.42
C ALA A 15 11.60 -4.04 -4.69
N LEU A 16 10.35 -4.52 -4.60
CA LEU A 16 9.99 -5.93 -4.75
C LEU A 16 8.93 -6.16 -5.84
N SER A 17 9.02 -7.28 -6.54
CA SER A 17 7.98 -7.74 -7.46
C SER A 17 6.76 -8.26 -6.71
N SER A 18 5.62 -8.39 -7.40
CA SER A 18 4.40 -8.92 -6.78
C SER A 18 4.52 -10.35 -6.26
N LYS A 19 5.43 -11.17 -6.81
CA LYS A 19 5.70 -12.53 -6.32
C LYS A 19 6.55 -12.50 -5.04
N GLU A 20 7.51 -11.59 -4.98
CA GLU A 20 8.34 -11.41 -3.78
C GLU A 20 7.50 -10.86 -2.63
N ILE A 21 6.62 -9.88 -2.90
CA ILE A 21 5.67 -9.36 -1.90
C ILE A 21 4.73 -10.47 -1.41
N GLU A 22 4.24 -11.34 -2.30
CA GLU A 22 3.42 -12.49 -1.91
C GLU A 22 4.16 -13.43 -0.96
N LEU A 23 5.42 -13.73 -1.25
CA LEU A 23 6.24 -14.58 -0.39
C LEU A 23 6.41 -13.95 1.00
N GLU A 24 6.70 -12.65 1.06
CA GLU A 24 6.94 -11.95 2.33
C GLU A 24 5.66 -11.81 3.15
N LEU A 25 4.54 -11.48 2.51
CA LEU A 25 3.22 -11.47 3.14
C LEU A 25 2.86 -12.86 3.68
N ARG A 26 3.16 -13.92 2.94
CA ARG A 26 2.91 -15.30 3.38
C ARG A 26 3.73 -15.68 4.60
N LYS A 27 5.01 -15.26 4.68
CA LYS A 27 5.84 -15.44 5.89
C LYS A 27 5.24 -14.72 7.10
N ARG A 28 4.58 -13.58 6.88
CA ARG A 28 3.88 -12.79 7.92
C ARG A 28 2.47 -13.33 8.26
N GLY A 29 2.03 -14.42 7.64
CA GLY A 29 0.73 -15.04 7.90
C GLY A 29 -0.42 -14.56 7.00
N TYR A 30 -0.14 -13.71 6.00
CA TYR A 30 -1.14 -13.24 5.05
C TYR A 30 -1.19 -14.12 3.80
N ASN A 31 -2.34 -14.74 3.53
CA ASN A 31 -2.54 -15.58 2.35
C ASN A 31 -3.15 -14.76 1.19
N ILE A 32 -2.31 -14.00 0.48
CA ILE A 32 -2.73 -13.10 -0.59
C ILE A 32 -1.96 -13.40 -1.88
N ARG A 33 -2.68 -13.68 -2.97
CA ARG A 33 -2.07 -14.03 -4.26
C ARG A 33 -1.47 -12.80 -4.97
N ALA A 34 -0.46 -13.02 -5.80
CA ALA A 34 0.17 -11.99 -6.64
C ALA A 34 -0.83 -11.14 -7.45
N ARG A 35 -1.95 -11.73 -7.92
CA ARG A 35 -2.98 -11.00 -8.68
C ARG A 35 -3.61 -9.89 -7.83
N THR A 36 -3.95 -10.19 -6.58
CA THR A 36 -4.55 -9.23 -5.64
C THR A 36 -3.52 -8.16 -5.25
N ILE A 37 -2.28 -8.56 -5.03
CA ILE A 37 -1.16 -7.63 -4.77
C ILE A 37 -0.99 -6.66 -5.95
N ARG A 38 -1.01 -7.15 -7.20
CA ARG A 38 -0.95 -6.30 -8.39
C ARG A 38 -2.08 -5.26 -8.45
N TYR A 39 -3.29 -5.64 -8.06
CA TYR A 39 -4.43 -4.73 -7.97
C TYR A 39 -4.20 -3.62 -6.93
N HIS A 40 -3.73 -3.97 -5.74
CA HIS A 40 -3.43 -2.98 -4.70
C HIS A 40 -2.23 -2.11 -5.07
N LEU A 41 -1.18 -2.67 -5.66
CA LEU A 41 -0.04 -1.89 -6.16
C LEU A 41 -0.47 -0.85 -7.19
N LYS A 42 -1.41 -1.18 -8.08
CA LYS A 42 -1.96 -0.21 -9.04
C LYS A 42 -2.69 0.93 -8.32
N LYS A 43 -3.50 0.64 -7.31
CA LYS A 43 -4.15 1.68 -6.49
C LYS A 43 -3.16 2.55 -5.73
N LEU A 44 -2.10 1.95 -5.19
CA LEU A 44 -1.04 2.67 -4.48
C LEU A 44 -0.26 3.58 -5.42
N GLU A 45 -0.05 3.15 -6.66
CA GLU A 45 0.54 3.95 -7.74
C GLU A 45 -0.35 5.11 -8.16
N GLU A 46 -1.65 4.88 -8.36
CA GLU A 46 -2.65 5.93 -8.63
C GLU A 46 -2.71 6.97 -7.49
N ARG A 47 -2.43 6.56 -6.25
CA ARG A 47 -2.33 7.43 -5.07
C ARG A 47 -0.95 8.11 -4.92
N GLY A 48 0.01 7.82 -5.80
CA GLY A 48 1.37 8.38 -5.76
C GLY A 48 2.24 7.86 -4.61
N LEU A 49 1.90 6.70 -4.04
CA LEU A 49 2.63 6.08 -2.91
C LEU A 49 3.74 5.12 -3.38
N VAL A 50 3.53 4.48 -4.53
CA VAL A 50 4.48 3.55 -5.16
C VAL A 50 4.71 4.00 -6.59
N ARG A 51 5.92 3.81 -7.12
CA ARG A 51 6.21 4.03 -8.54
C ARG A 51 6.63 2.71 -9.16
N LYS A 52 5.97 2.29 -10.25
CA LYS A 52 6.53 1.30 -11.17
C LYS A 52 7.18 2.05 -12.33
N THR A 53 8.47 1.85 -12.54
CA THR A 53 9.06 2.17 -13.84
C THR A 53 8.96 0.92 -14.71
N ALA A 54 8.90 1.07 -16.04
CA ALA A 54 8.72 -0.06 -16.97
C ALA A 54 9.82 -1.13 -16.85
N THR A 55 10.95 -0.77 -16.23
CA THR A 55 12.16 -1.59 -16.13
C THR A 55 12.51 -1.95 -14.68
N GLU A 56 11.93 -1.30 -13.66
CA GLU A 56 12.30 -1.50 -12.27
C GLU A 56 11.15 -2.02 -11.41
N LYS A 57 11.52 -2.74 -10.35
CA LYS A 57 10.59 -3.26 -9.36
C LYS A 57 9.86 -2.10 -8.66
N PRO A 58 8.57 -2.26 -8.31
CA PRO A 58 7.82 -1.24 -7.60
C PRO A 58 8.55 -0.81 -6.32
N ASN A 59 8.80 0.48 -6.18
CA ASN A 59 9.50 1.05 -5.03
C ASN A 59 8.64 2.14 -4.37
N LEU A 60 8.81 2.32 -3.05
CA LEU A 60 8.15 3.39 -2.30
C LEU A 60 8.66 4.75 -2.72
N LEU A 61 7.73 5.68 -2.95
CA LEU A 61 8.08 7.07 -3.19
C LEU A 61 8.38 7.76 -1.84
N LYS A 62 9.40 8.64 -1.77
CA LYS A 62 9.76 9.38 -0.52
C LYS A 62 8.58 10.13 0.13
N LYS A 63 7.53 10.49 -0.64
CA LYS A 63 6.28 11.08 -0.12
C LYS A 63 5.40 10.09 0.66
N ALA A 64 5.47 8.79 0.38
CA ALA A 64 4.69 7.77 1.08
C ALA A 64 5.10 7.63 2.55
N LYS A 65 6.39 7.82 2.87
CA LYS A 65 6.92 7.78 4.25
C LYS A 65 6.27 8.78 5.21
N ARG A 66 5.65 9.84 4.68
CA ARG A 66 5.03 10.89 5.51
C ARG A 66 3.53 10.67 5.76
N ASN A 67 2.85 9.86 4.94
CA ASN A 67 1.39 9.72 4.97
C ASN A 67 0.86 8.46 5.68
N SER A 68 1.71 7.50 6.06
CA SER A 68 1.29 6.26 6.74
C SER A 68 0.87 6.46 8.21
N ARG A 69 1.05 7.66 8.78
CA ARG A 69 0.56 8.01 10.13
C ARG A 69 -0.65 8.95 10.16
N GLU A 70 -1.11 9.45 9.01
CA GLU A 70 -2.11 10.54 8.94
C GLU A 70 -3.42 10.10 8.27
N LYS A 71 -3.89 8.88 8.57
CA LYS A 71 -5.26 8.42 8.25
C LYS A 71 -5.90 7.60 9.36
N VAL A 72 -5.75 8.07 10.59
CA VAL A 72 -6.76 7.87 11.63
C VAL A 72 -7.29 9.29 11.89
N LEU A 73 -8.61 9.47 11.99
CA LEU A 73 -9.32 10.76 12.11
C LEU A 73 -9.82 11.41 10.79
N SER A 74 -10.59 10.67 10.00
CA SER A 74 -11.75 11.29 9.32
C SER A 74 -12.86 10.26 9.14
N LYS A 75 -13.32 9.72 10.27
CA LYS A 75 -14.67 9.18 10.43
C LYS A 75 -15.30 9.95 11.58
N GLY A 76 -15.74 11.17 11.28
CA GLY A 76 -16.68 11.93 12.09
C GLY A 76 -18.04 11.85 11.43
N TRP A 77 -18.87 10.93 11.90
CA TRP A 77 -20.33 11.02 11.73
C TRP A 77 -20.87 12.24 12.50
N GLY A 78 -21.94 12.84 11.99
CA GLY A 78 -22.77 13.86 12.64
C GLY A 78 -23.22 14.91 11.63
N SER A 79 -24.30 14.71 10.88
CA SER A 79 -25.70 15.01 11.24
C SER A 79 -26.00 16.48 11.54
N SER A 80 -27.14 16.95 10.99
CA SER A 80 -27.78 18.29 11.00
C SER A 80 -27.39 19.18 9.81
N ARG A 81 -28.23 19.50 8.81
CA ARG A 81 -29.69 19.80 8.72
C ARG A 81 -30.11 21.01 9.58
N ARG A 82 -30.54 22.07 8.87
CA ARG A 82 -31.00 23.43 9.29
C ARG A 82 -29.85 24.37 9.65
N GLU A 83 -29.86 25.65 9.27
CA GLU A 83 -30.98 26.59 9.03
C GLU A 83 -31.11 27.12 7.60
#